data_AF-A0A7K3XKH8-F1
#
_entry.id   AF-A0A7K3XKH8-F1
#
_cell.length_a   1.000
_cell.length_b   1.000
_cell.length_c   1.000
_cell.angle_alpha   90.00
_cell.angle_beta   90.00
_cell.angle_gamma   90.00
#
_symmetry.space_group_name_H-M   'P 1'
#
loop_
_entity.id
_entity.type
_entity.pdbx_description
1 polymer ?
#
loop_
_entity_poly.entity_id
_entity_poly.type
_entity_poly.pdbx_seq_one_letter_code
_entity_poly.pdbx_strand_id
1 'polypeptide(L)'
;MSNFLSASIGRKVFMSLTGLFLISFLFIHLTLNLFLIFDDSGILFNNAAHFMATNPIIKVMEPLLALGFIIHIIWSGWITLENMRARPIGYASGDQQLKWWEPSKNMFILGGMILVFLVLHLFNFWVKIKITGDPLLDQATGAGGEMENAYA
;
A
#
# COMPACT_ATOMS: atom_id res chain seq x y z
N MET A 1 34.64 5.97 5.43
CA MET A 1 33.57 4.95 5.41
C MET A 1 32.70 5.20 4.20
N SER A 2 32.55 4.24 3.30
CA SER A 2 31.70 4.36 2.12
C SER A 2 30.23 4.23 2.54
N ASN A 3 29.49 5.34 2.55
CA ASN A 3 28.06 5.33 2.82
C ASN A 3 27.32 4.65 1.66
N PHE A 4 27.07 3.34 1.76
CA PHE A 4 26.39 2.55 0.72
C PHE A 4 25.02 3.15 0.34
N LEU A 5 24.29 3.69 1.32
CA LEU A 5 23.01 4.38 1.11
C LEU A 5 23.15 5.76 0.43
N SER A 6 24.32 6.37 0.45
CA SER A 6 24.60 7.60 -0.30
C SER A 6 25.05 7.32 -1.73
N ALA A 7 25.50 6.11 -2.03
CA ALA A 7 25.92 5.72 -3.37
C ALA A 7 24.70 5.54 -4.30
N SER A 8 24.84 5.95 -5.56
CA SER A 8 23.77 5.86 -6.58
C SER A 8 23.21 4.43 -6.72
N ILE A 9 24.07 3.41 -6.61
CA ILE A 9 23.64 2.01 -6.66
C ILE A 9 22.87 1.59 -5.41
N GLY A 10 23.33 1.98 -4.22
CA GLY A 10 22.66 1.61 -2.97
C GLY A 10 21.28 2.25 -2.82
N ARG A 11 21.12 3.50 -3.29
CA ARG A 11 19.81 4.16 -3.35
C ARG A 11 18.81 3.41 -4.23
N LYS A 12 19.24 2.91 -5.40
CA LYS A 12 18.40 2.12 -6.31
C LYS A 12 18.00 0.78 -5.69
N VAL A 13 18.97 0.07 -5.11
CA VAL A 13 18.72 -1.22 -4.45
C VAL A 13 17.73 -1.05 -3.29
N PHE A 14 17.94 -0.03 -2.44
CA PHE A 14 17.04 0.24 -1.33
C PHE A 14 15.63 0.63 -1.80
N MET A 15 15.53 1.47 -2.83
CA MET A 15 14.25 1.83 -3.44
C MET A 15 13.52 0.59 -4.01
N SER A 16 14.23 -0.31 -4.70
CA SER A 16 13.62 -1.55 -5.21
C SER A 16 13.20 -2.51 -4.11
N LEU A 17 13.95 -2.63 -3.02
CA LEU A 17 13.62 -3.51 -1.90
C LEU A 17 12.34 -3.05 -1.19
N THR A 18 12.23 -1.75 -0.92
CA THR A 18 11.01 -1.19 -0.31
C THR A 18 9.80 -1.34 -1.24
N GLY A 19 9.98 -1.12 -2.55
CA GLY A 19 8.92 -1.34 -3.54
C GLY A 19 8.49 -2.81 -3.64
N LEU A 20 9.45 -3.74 -3.64
CA LEU A 20 9.16 -5.17 -3.70
C LEU A 20 8.37 -5.62 -2.47
N PHE A 21 8.72 -5.13 -1.29
CA PHE A 21 7.98 -5.40 -0.06
C PHE A 21 6.51 -4.96 -0.16
N LEU A 22 6.25 -3.76 -0.69
CA LEU A 22 4.88 -3.27 -0.88
C LEU A 22 4.10 -4.07 -1.95
N ILE A 23 4.77 -4.54 -3.01
CA ILE A 23 4.15 -5.41 -4.01
C ILE A 23 3.75 -6.75 -3.40
N SER A 24 4.58 -7.35 -2.56
CA SER A 24 4.22 -8.59 -1.85
C SER A 24 2.98 -8.40 -0.97
N PHE A 25 2.85 -7.26 -0.28
CA PHE A 25 1.63 -6.90 0.43
C PHE A 25 0.42 -6.80 -0.52
N LEU A 26 0.57 -6.12 -1.66
CA LEU A 26 -0.53 -5.96 -2.62
C LEU A 26 -1.07 -7.29 -3.14
N PHE A 27 -0.23 -8.31 -3.35
CA PHE A 27 -0.70 -9.64 -3.73
C PHE A 27 -1.62 -10.26 -2.67
N ILE A 28 -1.23 -10.21 -1.40
CA ILE A 28 -2.04 -10.75 -0.30
C ILE A 28 -3.31 -9.91 -0.14
N HIS A 29 -3.17 -8.58 -0.15
CA HIS A 29 -4.27 -7.65 0.00
C HIS A 29 -5.33 -7.84 -1.11
N LEU A 30 -4.91 -7.93 -2.37
CA LEU A 30 -5.82 -8.17 -3.48
C LEU A 30 -6.52 -9.54 -3.34
N THR A 31 -5.78 -10.59 -2.99
CA THR A 31 -6.34 -11.94 -2.83
C THR A 31 -7.48 -11.96 -1.80
N LEU A 32 -7.29 -11.32 -0.65
CA LEU A 32 -8.34 -11.22 0.38
C LEU A 32 -9.54 -10.40 -0.11
N ASN A 33 -9.31 -9.29 -0.82
CA ASN A 33 -10.39 -8.49 -1.38
C ASN A 33 -11.16 -9.23 -2.48
N LEU A 34 -10.54 -10.13 -3.23
CA LEU A 34 -11.25 -10.95 -4.22
C LEU A 34 -12.31 -11.86 -3.57
N PHE A 35 -12.19 -12.19 -2.29
CA PHE A 35 -13.25 -12.94 -1.59
C PHE A 35 -14.58 -12.17 -1.53
N LEU A 36 -14.56 -10.84 -1.59
CA LEU A 36 -15.77 -10.03 -1.73
C LEU A 36 -16.50 -10.24 -3.07
N ILE A 37 -15.77 -10.69 -4.11
CA ILE A 37 -16.33 -10.93 -5.44
C ILE A 37 -16.81 -12.38 -5.58
N PHE A 38 -16.15 -13.32 -4.91
CA PHE A 38 -16.48 -14.75 -5.01
C PHE A 38 -17.57 -15.20 -4.04
N ASP A 39 -17.86 -14.43 -3.00
CA ASP A 39 -18.87 -14.75 -2.00
C ASP A 39 -19.72 -13.53 -1.64
N ASP A 40 -20.94 -13.49 -2.19
CA ASP A 40 -21.93 -12.43 -1.92
C ASP A 40 -22.45 -12.46 -0.48
N SER A 41 -22.26 -13.56 0.26
CA SER A 41 -22.69 -13.67 1.66
C SER A 41 -21.76 -12.95 2.64
N GLY A 42 -20.56 -12.59 2.22
CA GLY A 42 -19.54 -11.95 3.07
C GLY A 42 -18.86 -12.90 4.08
N ILE A 43 -19.29 -14.16 4.19
CA ILE A 43 -18.78 -15.13 5.17
C ILE A 43 -17.30 -15.45 4.89
N LEU A 44 -16.94 -15.65 3.63
CA LEU A 44 -15.57 -15.97 3.22
C LEU A 44 -14.62 -14.81 3.52
N PHE A 45 -15.05 -13.58 3.22
CA PHE A 45 -14.28 -12.39 3.52
C PHE A 45 -14.11 -12.19 5.04
N ASN A 46 -15.18 -12.29 5.81
CA ASN A 46 -15.13 -12.12 7.26
C ASN A 46 -14.26 -13.19 7.92
N ASN A 47 -14.30 -14.44 7.45
CA ASN A 47 -13.44 -15.51 7.96
C ASN A 47 -11.95 -15.19 7.73
N ALA A 48 -11.63 -14.70 6.52
CA ALA A 48 -10.28 -14.32 6.17
C ALA A 48 -9.82 -13.07 6.95
N ALA A 49 -10.70 -12.07 7.12
CA ALA A 49 -10.43 -10.88 7.93
C ALA A 49 -10.17 -11.25 9.40
N HIS A 50 -10.98 -12.15 9.97
CA HIS A 50 -10.78 -12.66 11.33
C HIS A 50 -9.44 -13.41 11.47
N PHE A 51 -9.07 -14.25 10.50
CA PHE A 51 -7.75 -14.90 10.49
C PHE A 51 -6.61 -13.88 10.47
N MET A 52 -6.71 -12.83 9.63
CA MET A 52 -5.71 -11.78 9.56
C MET A 52 -5.61 -10.98 10.87
N ALA A 53 -6.75 -10.71 11.53
CA ALA A 53 -6.78 -9.96 12.78
C ALA A 53 -6.27 -10.76 14.00
N THR A 54 -6.46 -12.07 14.00
CA THR A 54 -6.10 -12.94 15.15
C THR A 54 -4.67 -13.49 15.05
N ASN A 55 -4.13 -13.65 13.85
CA ASN A 55 -2.81 -14.22 13.65
C ASN A 55 -1.69 -13.30 14.22
N PRO A 56 -0.88 -13.79 15.18
CA PRO A 56 0.19 -13.00 15.81
C PRO A 56 1.23 -12.47 14.82
N ILE A 57 1.52 -13.22 13.75
CA ILE A 57 2.48 -12.79 12.72
C ILE A 57 1.95 -11.53 12.02
N ILE A 58 0.66 -11.52 11.68
CA ILE A 58 0.04 -10.40 10.98
C ILE A 58 -0.03 -9.16 11.89
N LYS A 59 -0.28 -9.33 13.19
CA LYS A 59 -0.23 -8.22 14.16
C LYS A 59 1.13 -7.52 14.23
N VAL A 60 2.23 -8.24 13.98
CA VAL A 60 3.58 -7.65 13.88
C VAL A 60 3.82 -7.07 12.48
N MET A 61 3.31 -7.72 11.44
CA MET A 61 3.45 -7.24 10.06
C MET A 61 2.69 -5.94 9.80
N GLU A 62 1.56 -5.69 10.47
CA GLU A 62 0.76 -4.46 10.33
C GLU A 62 1.58 -3.17 10.62
N PRO A 63 2.21 -2.99 11.80
CA PRO A 63 3.06 -1.82 12.05
C PRO A 63 4.33 -1.81 11.19
N LEU A 64 4.89 -2.97 10.85
CA LEU A 64 6.03 -3.06 9.95
C LEU A 64 5.69 -2.57 8.53
N LEU A 65 4.50 -2.93 8.04
CA LEU A 65 3.97 -2.49 6.76
C LEU A 65 3.74 -0.97 6.76
N ALA A 66 3.14 -0.43 7.83
CA ALA A 66 2.96 1.00 7.99
C ALA A 66 4.30 1.76 7.94
N LEU A 67 5.32 1.25 8.65
CA LEU A 67 6.68 1.79 8.58
C LEU A 67 7.27 1.68 7.16
N GLY A 68 7.08 0.54 6.50
CA GLY A 68 7.51 0.32 5.12
C GLY A 68 6.92 1.33 4.13
N PHE A 69 5.62 1.63 4.26
CA PHE A 69 4.95 2.68 3.47
C PHE A 69 5.59 4.05 3.71
N ILE A 70 5.77 4.45 4.96
CA ILE A 70 6.36 5.76 5.31
C ILE A 70 7.78 5.89 4.71
N ILE A 71 8.62 4.87 4.91
CA ILE A 71 9.98 4.84 4.38
C ILE A 71 9.95 4.94 2.85
N HIS A 72 9.11 4.15 2.18
CA HIS A 72 9.02 4.14 0.73
C HIS A 72 8.57 5.50 0.15
N ILE A 73 7.55 6.11 0.74
CA ILE A 73 6.99 7.39 0.29
C ILE A 73 8.02 8.51 0.48
N ILE A 74 8.63 8.62 1.67
CA ILE A 74 9.62 9.66 1.95
C ILE A 74 10.85 9.49 1.04
N TRP A 75 11.36 8.26 0.93
CA TRP A 75 12.56 7.98 0.15
C TRP A 75 12.36 8.22 -1.35
N SER A 76 11.22 7.77 -1.89
CA SER A 76 10.85 7.98 -3.29
C SER A 76 10.60 9.46 -3.60
N GLY A 77 9.96 10.20 -2.69
CA GLY A 77 9.78 11.64 -2.80
C GLY A 77 11.11 12.39 -2.81
N TRP A 78 12.01 12.06 -1.89
CA TRP A 78 13.33 12.69 -1.81
C TRP A 78 14.15 12.45 -3.09
N ILE A 79 14.28 11.20 -3.54
CA ILE A 79 15.03 10.88 -4.76
C ILE A 79 14.41 11.56 -5.98
N THR A 80 13.08 11.59 -6.08
CA THR A 80 12.39 12.27 -7.18
C THR A 80 12.72 13.76 -7.21
N LEU A 81 12.60 14.45 -6.07
CA LEU A 81 12.90 15.88 -5.98
C LEU A 81 14.37 16.19 -6.26
N GLU A 82 15.29 15.35 -5.78
CA GLU A 82 16.72 15.47 -6.07
C GLU A 82 17.01 15.30 -7.57
N ASN A 83 16.41 14.30 -8.22
CA ASN A 83 16.54 14.06 -9.65
C ASN A 83 15.96 15.21 -10.49
N MET A 84 14.84 15.81 -10.05
CA MET A 84 14.25 16.97 -10.71
C MET A 84 15.15 18.21 -10.58
N ARG A 85 15.70 18.47 -9.39
CA ARG A 85 16.63 19.59 -9.17
C ARG A 85 17.94 19.43 -9.94
N ALA A 86 18.44 18.20 -10.06
CA ALA A 86 19.62 17.89 -10.85
C ALA A 86 19.39 17.99 -12.38
N ARG A 87 18.13 18.18 -12.83
CA ARG A 87 17.75 18.25 -14.24
C ARG A 87 16.98 19.54 -14.56
N PRO A 88 17.66 20.70 -14.63
CA PRO A 88 17.04 21.98 -14.99
C PRO A 88 16.62 22.07 -16.46
N ILE A 89 17.23 21.27 -17.36
CA ILE A 89 16.86 21.17 -18.78
C ILE A 89 16.48 19.71 -19.06
N GLY A 90 15.29 19.48 -19.62
CA GLY A 90 14.81 18.15 -20.00
C GLY A 90 15.67 17.50 -21.08
N TYR A 91 15.61 16.18 -21.21
CA TYR A 91 16.37 15.45 -22.23
C TYR A 91 15.97 15.89 -23.65
N ALA A 92 16.97 16.23 -24.46
CA ALA A 92 16.78 16.64 -25.85
C ALA A 92 16.38 15.50 -26.79
N SER A 93 16.74 14.25 -26.46
CA SER A 93 16.45 13.06 -27.26
C SER A 93 15.47 12.14 -26.54
N GLY A 94 14.21 12.26 -26.90
CA GLY A 94 13.11 11.47 -26.40
C GLY A 94 11.85 12.20 -26.79
N ASP A 95 10.95 11.50 -27.48
CA ASP A 95 9.64 11.99 -27.93
C ASP A 95 9.10 13.03 -26.92
N GLN A 96 9.19 14.32 -27.26
CA GLN A 96 8.92 15.44 -26.32
C GLN A 96 7.45 15.49 -25.89
N GLN A 97 6.62 14.66 -26.53
CA GLN A 97 5.30 14.37 -26.06
C GLN A 97 5.40 13.55 -24.78
N LEU A 98 5.12 14.20 -23.66
CA LEU A 98 4.61 13.57 -22.44
C LEU A 98 3.39 12.73 -22.84
N LYS A 99 3.64 11.49 -23.26
CA LYS A 99 2.60 10.50 -23.44
C LYS A 99 2.05 10.23 -22.06
N TRP A 100 0.89 10.83 -21.79
CA TRP A 100 0.17 10.81 -20.52
C TRP A 100 -0.10 9.38 -20.03
N TRP A 101 -0.13 8.41 -20.92
CA TRP A 101 -0.24 6.98 -20.60
C TRP A 101 1.07 6.30 -20.17
N GLU A 102 2.25 6.93 -20.28
CA GLU A 102 3.53 6.27 -19.92
C GLU A 102 3.75 6.28 -18.40
N PRO A 103 3.58 5.14 -17.70
CA PRO A 103 3.61 5.12 -16.24
C PRO A 103 5.01 5.41 -15.69
N SER A 104 6.04 5.05 -16.45
CA SER A 104 7.45 5.29 -16.09
C SER A 104 7.83 6.77 -16.05
N LYS A 105 7.17 7.62 -16.85
CA LYS A 105 7.38 9.07 -16.84
C LYS A 105 6.53 9.77 -15.78
N ASN A 106 5.38 9.20 -15.42
CA ASN A 106 4.39 9.79 -14.52
C ASN A 106 4.42 9.19 -13.09
N MET A 107 5.50 8.51 -12.69
CA MET A 107 5.56 7.79 -11.42
C MET A 107 5.32 8.67 -10.19
N PHE A 108 5.76 9.93 -10.20
CA PHE A 108 5.50 10.84 -9.08
C PHE A 108 4.02 11.19 -8.94
N ILE A 109 3.34 11.44 -10.06
CA ILE A 109 1.90 11.73 -10.10
C ILE A 109 1.10 10.50 -9.68
N LEU A 110 1.46 9.32 -10.21
CA LEU A 110 0.83 8.05 -9.84
C LEU A 110 1.02 7.74 -8.35
N GLY A 111 2.22 7.95 -7.81
CA GLY A 111 2.48 7.82 -6.38
C GLY A 111 1.62 8.77 -5.54
N GLY A 112 1.46 10.02 -5.97
CA GLY A 112 0.57 10.99 -5.32
C GLY A 112 -0.90 10.57 -5.35
N MET A 113 -1.37 10.02 -6.48
CA MET A 113 -2.73 9.50 -6.60
C MET A 113 -2.97 8.31 -5.66
N ILE A 114 -2.01 7.38 -5.60
CA ILE A 114 -2.03 6.24 -4.69
C ILE A 114 -2.02 6.73 -3.23
N LEU A 115 -1.27 7.79 -2.91
CA LEU A 115 -1.25 8.36 -1.56
C LEU A 115 -2.62 8.91 -1.14
N VAL A 116 -3.31 9.63 -2.03
CA VAL A 116 -4.68 10.11 -1.77
C VAL A 116 -5.63 8.94 -1.56
N PHE A 117 -5.57 7.94 -2.45
CA PHE A 117 -6.34 6.71 -2.30
C PHE A 117 -6.06 6.00 -0.98
N LEU A 118 -4.78 5.89 -0.58
CA LEU A 118 -4.36 5.25 0.66
C LEU A 118 -4.94 5.95 1.89
N VAL A 119 -4.93 7.28 1.94
CA VAL A 119 -5.53 8.04 3.05
C VAL A 119 -7.02 7.77 3.16
N LEU A 120 -7.75 7.84 2.04
CA LEU A 120 -9.18 7.55 2.01
C LEU A 120 -9.47 6.09 2.39
N HIS A 121 -8.66 5.17 1.90
CA HIS A 121 -8.75 3.74 2.19
C HIS A 121 -8.56 3.46 3.69
N LEU A 122 -7.52 4.02 4.31
CA LEU A 122 -7.28 3.86 5.74
C LEU A 122 -8.40 4.49 6.59
N PHE A 123 -8.93 5.64 6.19
CA PHE A 123 -10.03 6.29 6.91
C PHE A 123 -11.34 5.47 6.83
N ASN A 124 -11.67 4.95 5.65
CA ASN A 124 -12.93 4.24 5.44
C ASN A 124 -12.92 2.81 6.03
N PHE A 125 -11.76 2.15 6.09
CA PHE A 125 -11.67 0.76 6.55
C PHE A 125 -10.91 0.65 7.88
N TRP A 126 -9.63 0.99 7.90
CA TRP A 126 -8.77 0.74 9.07
C TRP A 126 -9.20 1.54 10.31
N VAL A 127 -9.50 2.84 10.16
CA VAL A 127 -9.93 3.69 11.27
C VAL A 127 -11.28 3.22 11.82
N LYS A 128 -12.23 2.86 10.95
CA LYS A 128 -13.53 2.33 11.38
C LYS A 128 -13.39 1.02 12.15
N ILE A 129 -12.60 0.09 11.65
CA ILE A 129 -12.41 -1.23 12.27
C ILE A 129 -11.62 -1.14 13.58
N LYS A 130 -10.58 -0.29 13.66
CA LYS A 130 -9.66 -0.30 14.81
C LYS A 130 -9.91 0.77 15.87
N ILE A 131 -10.47 1.93 15.49
CA ILE A 131 -10.53 3.11 16.36
C ILE A 131 -11.97 3.48 16.69
N THR A 132 -12.77 3.76 15.65
CA THR A 132 -14.10 4.34 15.86
C THR A 132 -15.12 3.27 16.26
N GLY A 133 -14.96 2.04 15.75
CA GLY A 133 -16.03 1.05 15.74
C GLY A 133 -17.13 1.44 14.75
N ASP A 134 -17.81 0.46 14.18
CA ASP A 134 -19.00 0.68 13.36
C ASP A 134 -20.08 -0.30 13.86
N PRO A 135 -21.32 0.15 14.14
CA PRO A 135 -22.39 -0.71 14.65
C PRO A 135 -22.67 -1.94 13.77
N LEU A 136 -22.27 -1.88 12.50
CA LEU A 136 -22.40 -2.99 11.57
C LEU A 136 -21.36 -4.10 11.80
N LEU A 137 -20.23 -3.81 12.44
CA LEU A 137 -19.20 -4.79 12.82
C LEU A 137 -19.68 -5.72 13.94
N ASP A 138 -20.59 -5.25 14.80
CA ASP A 138 -21.10 -6.00 15.95
C ASP A 138 -22.11 -7.09 15.56
N GLN A 139 -22.55 -7.14 14.30
CA GLN A 139 -23.41 -8.21 13.81
C GLN A 139 -22.56 -9.45 13.56
N ALA A 140 -22.66 -10.46 14.43
CA ALA A 140 -21.95 -11.73 14.23
C ALA A 140 -22.34 -12.38 12.89
N THR A 141 -21.36 -12.56 12.00
CA THR A 141 -21.55 -13.30 10.74
C THR A 141 -20.57 -14.45 10.62
N GLY A 142 -21.05 -15.69 10.77
CA GLY A 142 -20.20 -16.87 10.57
C GLY A 142 -20.90 -18.18 10.90
N ALA A 143 -20.58 -19.24 10.17
CA ALA A 143 -21.16 -20.58 10.33
C ALA A 143 -20.66 -21.35 11.59
N GLY A 144 -20.12 -20.66 12.61
CA GLY A 144 -19.54 -21.34 13.79
C GLY A 144 -18.94 -20.47 14.92
N GLY A 145 -19.18 -19.16 14.97
CA GLY A 145 -18.71 -18.32 16.08
C GLY A 145 -19.01 -16.83 15.87
N GLU A 146 -19.11 -16.07 16.96
CA GLU A 146 -19.28 -14.62 16.95
C GLU A 146 -18.00 -13.95 16.40
N MET A 147 -18.03 -13.51 15.15
CA MET A 147 -16.93 -12.82 14.49
C MET A 147 -17.46 -11.53 13.85
N GLU A 148 -16.66 -10.47 13.96
CA GLU A 148 -17.02 -9.12 13.50
C GLU A 148 -17.33 -9.11 11.99
N ASN A 149 -18.41 -8.43 11.62
CA ASN A 149 -18.84 -8.32 10.22
C ASN A 149 -18.13 -7.17 9.51
N ALA A 150 -16.89 -7.43 9.10
CA ALA A 150 -16.08 -6.50 8.31
C ALA A 150 -16.57 -6.30 6.86
N TYR A 151 -17.61 -7.02 6.43
CA TYR A 151 -18.24 -6.92 5.10
C TYR A 151 -19.30 -5.81 5.00
N ALA A 152 -19.84 -5.35 6.14
CA ALA A 152 -21.00 -4.47 6.17
C ALA A 152 -20.74 -3.00 5.76
#